data_AF-A0A7S6MRB1-F1
#
_entry.id   AF-A0A7S6MRB1-F1
#
_cell.length_a   1.000
_cell.length_b   1.000
_cell.length_c   1.000
_cell.angle_alpha   90.00
_cell.angle_beta   90.00
_cell.angle_gamma   90.00
#
_symmetry.space_group_name_H-M   'P 1'
#
loop_
_entity.id
_entity.type
_entity.pdbx_description
1 polymer ?
#
loop_
_entity_poly.entity_id
_entity_poly.type
_entity_poly.pdbx_seq_one_letter_code
_entity_poly.pdbx_strand_id
1 'polypeptide(L)'
;MAIDVFEHIEDYFDFLRKFKTKAEYKIFHIPLDLSIQTVLRASPILTLRRSVGHIHYFTKETALETLKDTGYDIVDYFYTNSAIELPNRGWKANLMKLPRKLFFSVNNDLAVRVLGGFSLLVLAK
;
A
#
# COMPACT_ATOMS: atom_id res chain seq x y z
N MET A 1 -12.19 0.82 -10.85
CA MET A 1 -11.07 1.29 -10.01
C MET A 1 -11.39 1.03 -8.54
N ALA A 2 -10.42 0.66 -7.72
CA ALA A 2 -10.56 0.46 -6.27
C ALA A 2 -9.38 1.14 -5.55
N ILE A 3 -9.63 2.24 -4.86
CA ILE A 3 -8.60 3.08 -4.22
C ILE A 3 -8.80 3.03 -2.71
N ASP A 4 -7.86 2.42 -1.99
CA ASP A 4 -7.92 2.25 -0.54
C ASP A 4 -9.25 1.58 -0.10
N VAL A 5 -9.56 0.44 -0.74
CA VAL A 5 -10.84 -0.26 -0.59
C VAL A 5 -10.68 -1.61 0.09
N PHE A 6 -9.94 -2.53 -0.52
CA PHE A 6 -10.06 -3.94 -0.15
C PHE A 6 -9.34 -4.28 1.16
N GLU A 7 -8.47 -3.40 1.67
CA GLU A 7 -7.91 -3.50 3.02
C GLU A 7 -8.95 -3.30 4.14
N HIS A 8 -10.13 -2.78 3.78
CA HIS A 8 -11.29 -2.59 4.66
C HIS A 8 -12.33 -3.70 4.52
N ILE A 9 -12.21 -4.59 3.53
CA ILE A 9 -13.21 -5.62 3.21
C ILE A 9 -12.82 -6.94 3.86
N GLU A 10 -13.67 -7.46 4.75
CA GLU A 10 -13.43 -8.69 5.50
C GLU A 10 -13.08 -9.90 4.63
N ASP A 11 -13.82 -10.11 3.54
CA ASP A 11 -13.49 -11.10 2.50
C ASP A 11 -13.06 -10.40 1.20
N TYR A 12 -11.83 -9.88 1.20
CA TYR A 12 -11.26 -9.22 0.04
C TYR A 12 -11.02 -10.18 -1.14
N PHE A 13 -10.88 -11.48 -0.92
CA PHE A 13 -10.69 -12.46 -1.99
C PHE A 13 -11.95 -12.62 -2.83
N ASP A 14 -13.10 -12.84 -2.19
CA ASP A 14 -14.39 -12.91 -2.88
C ASP A 14 -14.73 -11.57 -3.56
N PHE A 15 -14.49 -10.45 -2.86
CA PHE A 15 -14.64 -9.12 -3.45
C PHE A 15 -13.82 -8.96 -4.73
N LEU A 16 -12.53 -9.27 -4.71
CA LEU A 16 -11.63 -9.09 -5.85
C LEU A 16 -12.04 -9.97 -7.04
N ARG A 17 -12.44 -11.22 -6.81
CA ARG A 17 -12.94 -12.12 -7.86
C ARG A 17 -14.22 -11.58 -8.50
N LYS A 18 -15.18 -11.10 -7.70
CA LYS A 18 -16.42 -10.47 -8.20
C LYS A 18 -16.11 -9.17 -8.95
N PHE A 19 -15.20 -8.35 -8.42
CA PHE A 19 -14.78 -7.10 -9.02
C PHE A 19 -14.11 -7.31 -10.38
N LYS A 20 -13.42 -8.45 -10.57
CA LYS A 20 -12.76 -8.79 -11.84
C LYS A 20 -13.73 -8.79 -13.02
N THR A 21 -14.97 -9.21 -12.79
CA THR A 21 -16.02 -9.31 -13.82
C THR A 21 -16.56 -7.97 -14.31
N LYS A 22 -16.21 -6.85 -13.67
CA LYS A 22 -16.86 -5.55 -13.90
C LYS A 22 -16.20 -4.70 -15.00
N ALA A 23 -14.97 -5.02 -15.39
CA ALA A 23 -14.23 -4.32 -16.45
C ALA A 23 -13.09 -5.21 -16.96
N GLU A 24 -12.51 -4.92 -18.12
CA GLU A 24 -11.27 -5.60 -18.54
C GLU A 24 -10.09 -5.15 -17.68
N TYR A 25 -9.82 -3.84 -17.62
CA TYR A 25 -8.71 -3.26 -16.85
C TYR A 25 -9.19 -2.62 -15.55
N LYS A 26 -8.39 -2.79 -14.49
CA LYS A 26 -8.65 -2.29 -13.15
C LYS A 26 -7.40 -1.58 -12.63
N ILE A 27 -7.63 -0.47 -11.96
CA ILE A 27 -6.61 0.23 -11.19
C ILE A 27 -6.91 -0.01 -9.72
N PHE A 28 -5.89 -0.45 -8.99
CA PHE A 28 -5.88 -0.60 -7.55
C PHE A 28 -4.89 0.38 -6.93
N HIS A 29 -5.29 1.03 -5.84
CA HIS A 29 -4.37 1.72 -4.95
C HIS A 29 -4.43 1.03 -3.60
N ILE A 30 -3.28 0.53 -3.14
CA ILE A 30 -3.19 -0.43 -2.04
C ILE A 30 -2.23 0.13 -0.98
N PRO A 31 -2.67 0.40 0.25
CA PRO A 31 -1.79 0.80 1.33
C PRO A 31 -0.76 -0.29 1.67
N LEU A 32 0.53 0.07 1.71
CA LEU A 32 1.60 -0.83 2.14
C LEU A 32 1.92 -0.61 3.61
N ASP A 33 1.01 -1.06 4.47
CA ASP A 33 1.09 -0.85 5.92
C ASP A 33 2.23 -1.62 6.59
N LEU A 34 2.68 -2.72 5.98
CA LEU A 34 3.75 -3.56 6.52
C LEU A 34 5.13 -3.10 6.05
N SER A 35 5.97 -2.78 7.04
CA SER A 35 7.39 -2.46 6.90
C SER A 35 8.11 -2.88 8.18
N ILE A 36 9.44 -2.95 8.16
CA ILE A 36 10.24 -3.21 9.37
C ILE A 36 9.86 -2.22 10.48
N GLN A 37 9.72 -0.93 10.15
CA GLN A 37 9.40 0.11 11.11
C GLN A 37 8.01 -0.04 11.73
N THR A 38 7.01 -0.49 10.97
CA THR A 38 5.63 -0.63 11.45
C THR A 38 5.44 -1.91 12.24
N VAL A 39 6.09 -3.01 11.82
CA VAL A 39 6.10 -4.28 12.56
C VAL A 39 6.82 -4.11 13.91
N LEU A 40 7.99 -3.48 13.93
CA LEU A 40 8.77 -3.28 15.16
C LEU A 40 8.01 -2.43 16.20
N ARG A 41 7.27 -1.42 15.75
CA ARG A 41 6.59 -0.48 16.66
C ARG A 41 5.17 -0.89 17.02
N ALA A 42 4.50 -1.69 16.17
CA ALA A 42 3.08 -2.07 16.19
C ALA A 42 2.06 -0.91 16.20
N SER A 43 2.36 0.21 16.88
CA SER A 43 1.48 1.36 17.04
C SER A 43 0.99 1.97 15.72
N PRO A 44 1.77 2.09 14.63
CA PRO A 44 1.23 2.65 13.38
C PRO A 44 0.10 1.78 12.80
N ILE A 45 0.26 0.45 12.83
CA ILE A 45 -0.73 -0.52 12.35
C ILE A 45 -2.01 -0.41 13.19
N LEU A 46 -1.86 -0.38 14.52
CA LEU A 46 -3.01 -0.22 15.43
C LEU A 46 -3.71 1.13 15.28
N THR A 47 -2.96 2.21 15.04
CA THR A 47 -3.53 3.53 14.77
C THR A 47 -4.34 3.52 13.49
N LEU A 48 -3.82 2.97 12.38
CA LEU A 48 -4.57 2.88 11.12
C LEU A 48 -5.84 2.04 11.28
N ARG A 49 -5.74 0.87 11.92
CA ARG A 49 -6.91 0.04 12.21
C ARG A 49 -8.00 0.78 12.99
N ARG A 50 -7.63 1.58 14.00
CA ARG A 50 -8.61 2.31 14.84
C ARG A 50 -9.15 3.58 14.20
N SER A 51 -8.35 4.25 13.37
CA SER A 51 -8.70 5.58 12.84
C SER A 51 -9.35 5.52 11.46
N VAL A 52 -8.90 4.61 10.59
CA VAL A 52 -9.39 4.49 9.21
C VAL A 52 -9.93 3.10 8.88
N GLY A 53 -9.66 2.09 9.72
CA GLY A 53 -10.29 0.78 9.60
C GLY A 53 -9.53 -0.23 8.73
N HIS A 54 -8.22 -0.06 8.54
CA HIS A 54 -7.41 -1.08 7.86
C HIS A 54 -7.43 -2.38 8.68
N ILE A 55 -8.10 -3.41 8.14
CA ILE A 55 -8.19 -4.72 8.78
C ILE A 55 -7.25 -5.75 8.15
N HIS A 56 -6.81 -5.50 6.92
CA HIS A 56 -5.74 -6.22 6.23
C HIS A 56 -4.52 -5.32 6.02
N TYR A 57 -3.32 -5.91 6.02
CA TYR A 57 -2.07 -5.16 5.95
C TYR A 57 -1.15 -5.82 4.93
N PHE A 58 -0.57 -5.03 4.02
CA PHE A 58 0.17 -5.56 2.88
C PHE A 58 1.62 -5.10 2.84
N THR A 59 2.49 -5.97 2.32
CA THR A 59 3.73 -5.56 1.64
C THR A 59 3.46 -5.51 0.14
N LYS A 60 4.39 -4.99 -0.66
CA LYS A 60 4.27 -5.01 -2.13
C LYS A 60 3.98 -6.42 -2.64
N GLU A 61 4.71 -7.40 -2.13
CA GLU A 61 4.64 -8.78 -2.61
C GLU A 61 3.30 -9.38 -2.29
N THR A 62 2.85 -9.26 -1.03
CA THR A 62 1.55 -9.84 -0.65
C THR A 62 0.38 -9.15 -1.36
N ALA A 63 0.48 -7.84 -1.64
CA ALA A 63 -0.50 -7.12 -2.45
C ALA A 63 -0.56 -7.64 -3.89
N LEU A 64 0.60 -7.84 -4.54
CA LEU A 64 0.66 -8.33 -5.91
C LEU A 64 0.23 -9.80 -6.02
N GLU A 65 0.67 -10.66 -5.11
CA GLU A 65 0.27 -12.07 -5.10
C GLU A 65 -1.22 -12.22 -4.79
N THR A 66 -1.80 -11.42 -3.89
CA THR A 66 -3.25 -11.36 -3.65
C THR A 66 -4.05 -11.14 -4.95
N LEU A 67 -3.61 -10.18 -5.78
CA LEU A 67 -4.26 -9.91 -7.05
C LEU A 67 -4.12 -11.11 -8.00
N LYS A 68 -2.94 -11.72 -8.09
CA LYS A 68 -2.74 -12.92 -8.92
C LYS A 68 -3.59 -14.10 -8.45
N ASP A 69 -3.66 -14.35 -7.14
CA ASP A 69 -4.45 -15.43 -6.54
C ASP A 69 -5.97 -15.24 -6.73
N THR A 70 -6.40 -14.00 -6.98
CA THR A 70 -7.78 -13.67 -7.34
C THR A 70 -8.01 -13.62 -8.85
N GLY A 71 -7.00 -14.05 -9.61
CA GLY A 71 -7.04 -14.28 -11.05
C GLY A 71 -6.63 -13.08 -11.88
N TYR A 72 -6.09 -12.01 -11.30
CA TYR A 72 -5.66 -10.85 -12.08
C TYR A 72 -4.29 -11.05 -12.72
N ASP A 73 -4.14 -10.55 -13.94
CA ASP A 73 -2.85 -10.39 -14.60
C ASP A 73 -2.31 -8.99 -14.31
N ILE A 74 -1.13 -8.90 -13.70
CA ILE A 74 -0.49 -7.61 -13.40
C ILE A 74 0.13 -7.04 -14.68
N VAL A 75 -0.34 -5.87 -15.11
CA VAL A 75 0.14 -5.19 -16.32
C VAL A 75 1.31 -4.26 -15.97
N ASP A 76 1.13 -3.43 -14.95
CA ASP A 76 2.15 -2.49 -14.48
C ASP A 76 1.86 -2.07 -13.03
N TYR A 77 2.86 -1.55 -12.34
CA TYR A 77 2.69 -0.94 -11.03
C TYR A 77 3.80 0.07 -10.71
N PHE A 78 3.47 1.03 -9.83
CA PHE A 78 4.47 1.91 -9.23
C PHE A 78 4.05 2.33 -7.82
N TYR A 79 5.00 2.88 -7.07
CA TYR A 79 4.75 3.37 -5.72
C TYR A 79 4.20 4.79 -5.72
N THR A 80 3.22 5.05 -4.87
CA THR A 80 2.76 6.40 -4.54
C THR A 80 3.29 6.81 -3.17
N ASN A 81 3.68 8.07 -3.04
CA ASN A 81 4.57 8.50 -1.96
C ASN A 81 3.88 9.41 -0.93
N SER A 82 2.81 8.89 -0.33
CA SER A 82 2.01 9.59 0.67
C SER A 82 2.84 10.14 1.84
N ALA A 83 3.94 9.47 2.23
CA ALA A 83 4.84 9.95 3.28
C ALA A 83 5.69 11.17 2.92
N ILE A 84 6.00 11.38 1.64
CA ILE A 84 6.89 12.45 1.19
C ILE A 84 6.06 13.64 0.66
N GLU A 85 5.00 13.35 -0.08
CA GLU A 85 4.26 14.34 -0.86
C GLU A 85 3.18 15.07 -0.05
N LEU A 86 2.61 14.44 1.00
CA LEU A 86 1.56 15.09 1.78
C LEU A 86 2.12 16.20 2.70
N PRO A 87 1.57 17.43 2.66
CA PRO A 87 1.92 18.50 3.59
C PRO A 87 1.34 18.23 5.01
N ASN A 88 1.83 18.97 6.01
CA ASN A 88 1.26 19.01 7.37
C ASN A 88 1.24 17.71 8.21
N ARG A 89 2.24 16.82 8.07
CA ARG A 89 2.40 15.64 8.96
C ARG A 89 3.21 15.90 10.25
N GLY A 90 3.48 17.16 10.58
CA GLY A 90 4.27 17.58 11.74
C GLY A 90 5.78 17.65 11.47
N TRP A 91 6.51 18.35 12.35
CA TRP A 91 7.94 18.66 12.16
C TRP A 91 8.84 17.41 12.06
N LYS A 92 8.55 16.37 12.85
CA LYS A 92 9.28 15.08 12.79
C LYS A 92 9.10 14.38 11.44
N ALA A 93 7.89 14.41 10.88
CA ALA A 93 7.62 13.84 9.56
C ALA A 93 8.34 14.62 8.46
N ASN A 94 8.35 15.96 8.55
CA ASN A 94 9.09 16.81 7.62
C ASN A 94 10.60 16.57 7.65
N LEU A 95 11.20 16.34 8.82
CA LEU A 95 12.63 15.99 8.92
C LEU A 95 12.94 14.64 8.25
N MET A 96 12.04 13.67 8.39
CA MET A 96 12.20 12.35 7.77
C MET A 96 11.93 12.32 6.26
N LYS A 97 11.44 13.42 5.65
CA LYS A 97 11.18 13.47 4.20
C LYS A 97 12.45 13.36 3.38
N LEU A 98 13.52 14.09 3.76
CA LEU A 98 14.76 14.12 2.99
C LEU A 98 15.47 12.75 2.95
N PRO A 99 15.68 12.07 4.10
CA PRO A 99 16.28 10.74 4.10
C PRO A 99 15.43 9.70 3.37
N ARG A 100 14.10 9.75 3.52
CA ARG A 100 13.17 8.87 2.79
C ARG A 100 13.28 9.08 1.28
N LYS A 101 13.37 10.34 0.82
CA LYS A 101 13.44 10.67 -0.60
C LYS A 101 14.75 10.19 -1.23
N LEU A 102 15.87 10.41 -0.53
CA LEU A 102 17.18 9.94 -0.96
C LEU A 102 17.23 8.41 -1.00
N PHE A 103 16.77 7.74 0.07
CA PHE A 103 16.78 6.29 0.12
C PHE A 103 15.89 5.65 -0.94
N PHE A 104 14.70 6.23 -1.17
CA PHE A 104 13.83 5.82 -2.25
C PHE A 104 14.54 5.93 -3.61
N SER A 105 15.17 7.07 -3.93
CA SER A 105 15.89 7.23 -5.21
C SER A 105 17.02 6.22 -5.47
N VAL A 106 17.58 5.60 -4.42
CA VAL A 106 18.61 4.56 -4.54
C VAL A 106 17.98 3.18 -4.68
N ASN A 107 16.98 2.86 -3.85
CA ASN A 107 16.26 1.59 -3.91
C ASN A 107 14.83 1.75 -3.38
N ASN A 108 13.89 1.86 -4.30
CA ASN A 108 12.47 2.03 -3.99
C ASN A 108 11.92 0.89 -3.12
N ASP A 109 12.17 -0.36 -3.51
CA ASP A 109 11.63 -1.54 -2.83
C ASP A 109 12.14 -1.65 -1.39
N LEU A 110 13.44 -1.42 -1.19
CA LEU A 110 14.04 -1.44 0.15
C LEU A 110 13.56 -0.26 0.99
N ALA A 111 13.41 0.93 0.40
CA ALA A 111 12.88 2.10 1.08
C ALA A 111 11.46 1.87 1.59
N VAL A 112 10.59 1.32 0.75
CA VAL A 112 9.22 0.96 1.11
C VAL A 112 9.20 -0.10 2.21
N ARG A 113 9.99 -1.18 2.05
CA ARG A 113 10.02 -2.30 3.00
C ARG A 113 10.58 -1.91 4.37
N VAL A 114 11.54 -1.00 4.44
CA VAL A 114 12.18 -0.60 5.70
C VAL A 114 11.43 0.55 6.37
N LEU A 115 11.13 1.62 5.62
CA LEU A 115 10.65 2.90 6.18
C LEU A 115 9.12 3.04 6.18
N GLY A 116 8.42 2.29 5.30
CA GLY A 116 6.97 2.34 5.16
C GLY A 116 6.41 3.72 4.78
N GLY A 117 5.08 3.83 4.71
CA GLY A 117 4.38 5.07 4.36
C GLY A 117 4.25 5.32 2.86
N PHE A 118 4.23 4.24 2.09
CA PHE A 118 3.98 4.22 0.65
C PHE A 118 2.72 3.40 0.38
N SER A 119 2.13 3.62 -0.78
CA SER A 119 1.10 2.75 -1.33
C SER A 119 1.55 2.24 -2.70
N LEU A 120 0.87 1.21 -3.20
CA LEU A 120 1.12 0.63 -4.50
C LEU A 120 -0.05 0.98 -5.43
N LEU A 121 0.24 1.64 -6.55
CA LEU A 121 -0.71 1.78 -7.65
C LEU A 121 -0.46 0.64 -8.64
N VAL A 122 -1.48 -0.18 -8.89
CA VAL A 122 -1.39 -1.36 -9.75
C VAL A 122 -2.42 -1.27 -10.87
N LEU A 123 -1.97 -1.46 -12.10
CA LEU A 123 -2.81 -1.74 -13.26
C LEU A 123 -2.87 -3.26 -13.47
N ALA A 124 -4.08 -3.81 -13.48
CA ALA A 124 -4.30 -5.24 -13.64
C ALA A 124 -5.49 -5.55 -14.56
N LYS A 125 -5.50 -6.77 -15.11
CA LYS A 125 -6.54 -7.28 -16.02
C LYS A 125 -7.27 -8.49 -15.41
#